data_AF-A0A7J7P3U4-F1
#
_entry.id   AF-A0A7J7P3U4-F1
#
_cell.length_a   1.000
_cell.length_b   1.000
_cell.length_c   1.000
_cell.angle_alpha   90.00
_cell.angle_beta   90.00
_cell.angle_gamma   90.00
#
_symmetry.space_group_name_H-M   'P 1'
#
loop_
_entity.id
_entity.type
_entity.pdbx_description
1 polymer ?
#
loop_
_entity_poly.entity_id
_entity_poly.type
_entity_poly.pdbx_seq_one_letter_code
_entity_poly.pdbx_strand_id
1 'polypeptide(L)'
;YVMIIVKGSVPMSFGGTQQPTAYGELTSIGGLNPDTNKKLSAAIAAILESKLSVPKSRFFLKFYDTKASNLNLLSRVYGSNIGWNGSTL
;
A
#
# COMPACT_ATOMS: atom_id res chain seq x y z
N TYR A 1 -1.65 -8.41 -12.60
CA TYR A 1 -0.72 -7.34 -12.97
C TYR A 1 -0.26 -6.61 -11.72
N VAL A 2 0.92 -6.00 -11.72
CA VAL A 2 1.47 -5.27 -10.58
C VAL A 2 1.97 -3.91 -11.05
N MET A 3 1.65 -2.85 -10.31
CA MET A 3 2.18 -1.50 -10.49
C MET A 3 2.85 -1.08 -9.18
N ILE A 4 4.01 -0.43 -9.29
CA ILE A 4 4.80 0.01 -8.13
C ILE A 4 5.19 1.46 -8.34
N ILE A 5 5.06 2.27 -7.30
CA ILE A 5 5.58 3.64 -7.24
C ILE A 5 6.44 3.74 -5.99
N VAL A 6 7.66 4.26 -6.15
CA VAL A 6 8.58 4.55 -5.04
C VAL A 6 8.88 6.04 -5.04
N LYS A 7 8.61 6.72 -3.91
CA LYS A 7 8.91 8.13 -3.72
C LYS A 7 9.90 8.28 -2.56
N GLY A 8 11.12 8.71 -2.89
CA GLY A 8 12.14 9.05 -1.90
C GLY A 8 12.08 10.51 -1.49
N SER A 9 12.85 10.86 -0.44
CA SER A 9 13.04 12.25 0.02
C SER A 9 11.76 13.00 0.41
N VAL A 10 10.73 12.26 0.83
CA VAL A 10 9.50 12.84 1.37
C VAL A 10 9.73 13.19 2.85
N PRO A 11 9.51 14.44 3.29
CA PRO A 11 9.57 14.78 4.70
C PRO A 11 8.54 13.97 5.49
N MET A 12 9.01 13.14 6.43
CA MET A 12 8.17 12.25 7.22
C MET A 12 8.67 12.19 8.67
N SER A 13 7.74 12.04 9.61
CA SER A 13 8.03 11.80 11.03
C SER A 13 7.22 10.61 11.51
N PHE A 14 7.85 9.73 12.29
CA PHE A 14 7.21 8.58 12.89
C PHE A 14 7.54 8.52 14.38
N GLY A 15 6.51 8.56 15.23
CA GLY A 15 6.66 8.67 16.68
C GLY A 15 7.43 9.92 17.10
N GLY A 16 7.23 11.04 16.42
CA GLY A 16 7.88 12.33 16.73
C GLY A 16 9.33 12.47 16.23
N THR A 17 9.89 11.48 15.55
CA THR A 17 11.27 11.50 15.05
C THR A 17 11.34 11.39 13.52
N GLN A 18 12.32 12.06 12.91
CA GLN A 18 12.56 12.03 11.46
C GLN A 18 13.56 10.94 11.03
N GLN A 19 13.83 9.97 11.91
CA GLN A 19 14.63 8.79 11.55
C GLN A 19 13.93 8.01 10.42
N PRO A 20 14.69 7.27 9.58
CA PRO A 20 14.16 6.56 8.42
C PRO A 20 12.84 5.86 8.71
N THR A 21 11.84 6.16 7.89
CA THR A 21 10.46 5.68 8.02
C THR A 21 9.86 5.55 6.63
N ALA A 22 8.87 4.68 6.49
CA ALA A 22 8.15 4.52 5.25
C ALA A 22 6.63 4.45 5.48
N TYR A 23 5.89 4.76 4.44
CA TYR A 23 4.44 4.54 4.36
C TYR A 23 4.15 3.92 2.99
N GLY A 24 3.28 2.91 2.96
CA GLY A 24 2.90 2.23 1.75
C GLY A 24 1.40 2.02 1.67
N GLU A 25 0.89 1.96 0.45
CA GLU A 25 -0.48 1.57 0.14
C GLU A 25 -0.45 0.42 -0.85
N LEU A 26 -1.21 -0.64 -0.56
CA LEU A 26 -1.36 -1.79 -1.43
C LEU A 26 -2.84 -1.96 -1.74
N THR A 27 -3.17 -1.74 -3.00
CA THR A 27 -4.52 -1.91 -3.53
C THR A 27 -4.56 -3.14 -4.41
N SER A 28 -5.52 -4.02 -4.17
CA SER A 28 -5.75 -5.22 -4.99
C SER A 28 -7.24 -5.37 -5.29
N ILE A 29 -7.55 -6.03 -6.40
CA ILE A 29 -8.90 -6.46 -6.73
C ILE A 29 -9.07 -7.90 -6.23
N GLY A 30 -9.55 -8.05 -5.00
CA GLY A 30 -9.58 -9.32 -4.31
C GLY A 30 -8.20 -9.84 -3.88
N GLY A 31 -8.20 -10.97 -3.17
CA GLY A 31 -6.99 -11.70 -2.76
C GLY A 31 -6.33 -11.20 -1.46
N LEU A 32 -6.78 -10.07 -0.92
CA LEU A 32 -6.34 -9.59 0.39
C LEU A 32 -7.19 -10.22 1.50
N ASN A 33 -6.50 -10.70 2.52
CA ASN A 33 -7.09 -11.28 3.72
C ASN A 33 -6.05 -11.18 4.86
N PRO A 34 -6.41 -11.42 6.12
CA PRO A 34 -5.48 -11.24 7.25
C PRO A 34 -4.16 -11.99 7.10
N ASP A 35 -4.16 -13.24 6.62
CA ASP A 35 -2.95 -14.04 6.46
C ASP A 35 -2.07 -13.53 5.31
N THR A 36 -2.67 -13.22 4.17
CA THR A 36 -1.97 -12.62 3.02
C THR A 36 -1.39 -11.26 3.39
N ASN A 37 -2.15 -10.41 4.09
CA ASN A 37 -1.70 -9.08 4.52
C ASN A 37 -0.51 -9.18 5.48
N LYS A 38 -0.52 -10.15 6.40
CA LYS A 38 0.61 -10.40 7.30
C LYS A 38 1.87 -10.81 6.53
N LYS A 39 1.75 -11.72 5.56
CA LYS A 39 2.87 -12.16 4.70
C LYS A 39 3.41 -11.02 3.84
N LEU A 40 2.53 -10.24 3.22
CA LEU A 40 2.90 -9.08 2.39
C LEU A 40 3.59 -8.00 3.23
N SER A 41 3.03 -7.67 4.40
CA SER A 41 3.62 -6.68 5.31
C SER A 41 5.02 -7.10 5.76
N ALA A 42 5.21 -8.37 6.14
CA ALA A 42 6.51 -8.90 6.55
C ALA A 42 7.54 -8.86 5.40
N ALA A 43 7.13 -9.27 4.19
CA ALA A 43 8.00 -9.24 3.02
C ALA A 43 8.41 -7.82 2.63
N ILE A 44 7.47 -6.87 2.62
CA ILE A 44 7.74 -5.47 2.32
C ILE A 44 8.64 -4.86 3.40
N ALA A 45 8.38 -5.11 4.69
CA ALA A 45 9.24 -4.65 5.77
C ALA A 45 10.68 -5.16 5.64
N ALA A 46 10.88 -6.41 5.22
CA ALA A 46 12.22 -6.96 4.96
C ALA A 46 12.93 -6.28 3.77
N ILE A 47 12.19 -5.93 2.71
CA ILE A 47 12.74 -5.17 1.57
C ILE A 47 13.13 -3.75 2.03
N LEU A 48 12.26 -3.08 2.78
CA LEU A 48 12.53 -1.74 3.30
C LEU A 48 13.76 -1.69 4.22
N GLU A 49 13.92 -2.69 5.08
CA GLU A 49 15.09 -2.81 5.95
C GLU A 49 16.36 -3.07 5.14
N SER A 50 16.34 -4.07 4.26
CA SER A 50 17.54 -4.52 3.53
C SER A 50 17.98 -3.57 2.41
N LYS A 51 17.06 -2.83 1.79
CA LYS A 51 17.34 -1.98 0.63
C LYS A 51 17.33 -0.50 0.92
N LEU A 52 16.54 -0.06 1.91
CA LEU A 52 16.33 1.37 2.20
C LEU A 52 16.70 1.75 3.64
N SER A 53 17.25 0.81 4.42
CA SER A 53 17.66 1.03 5.82
C SER A 53 16.54 1.58 6.71
N VAL A 54 15.28 1.24 6.40
CA VAL A 54 14.12 1.59 7.22
C VAL A 54 13.85 0.45 8.20
N PRO A 55 13.92 0.68 9.53
CA PRO A 55 13.61 -0.36 10.51
C PRO A 55 12.17 -0.90 10.34
N LYS A 56 11.97 -2.23 10.49
CA LYS A 56 10.64 -2.85 10.35
C LYS A 56 9.58 -2.27 11.29
N SER A 57 9.99 -1.68 12.42
CA SER A 57 9.12 -1.03 13.40
C SER A 57 8.67 0.39 13.00
N ARG A 58 9.22 0.95 11.91
CA ARG A 58 8.99 2.34 11.48
C ARG A 58 8.33 2.40 10.10
N PHE A 59 7.32 1.57 9.89
CA PHE A 59 6.58 1.49 8.64
C PHE A 59 5.12 1.14 8.87
N PHE A 60 4.24 1.75 8.08
CA PHE A 60 2.84 1.35 7.96
C PHE A 60 2.51 0.97 6.52
N LEU A 61 1.76 -0.11 6.36
CA LEU A 61 1.19 -0.55 5.09
C LEU A 61 -0.34 -0.54 5.20
N LYS A 62 -0.99 0.30 4.39
CA LYS A 62 -2.43 0.30 4.25
C LYS A 62 -2.85 -0.64 3.14
N PHE A 63 -3.79 -1.53 3.44
CA PHE A 63 -4.35 -2.48 2.48
C PHE A 63 -5.74 -1.99 2.03
N TYR A 64 -5.97 -1.98 0.73
CA TYR A 64 -7.26 -1.69 0.12
C TYR A 64 -7.71 -2.88 -0.72
N ASP A 65 -8.66 -3.66 -0.17
CA ASP A 65 -9.29 -4.74 -0.90
C ASP A 65 -10.51 -4.22 -1.66
N THR A 66 -10.37 -4.14 -2.98
CA THR A 66 -11.45 -3.69 -3.85
C THR A 66 -12.23 -4.90 -4.35
N LYS A 67 -13.49 -5.03 -3.94
CA LYS A 67 -14.39 -6.00 -4.61
C LYS A 67 -14.68 -5.51 -6.02
N ALA A 68 -14.62 -6.41 -7.01
CA ALA A 68 -15.01 -6.09 -8.38
C ALA A 68 -16.41 -5.44 -8.46
N SER A 69 -17.35 -5.91 -7.63
CA SER A 69 -18.72 -5.35 -7.54
C SER A 69 -18.83 -3.97 -6.89
N ASN A 70 -17.82 -3.54 -6.12
CA ASN A 70 -17.86 -2.29 -5.35
C ASN A 70 -17.19 -1.11 -6.06
N LEU A 71 -16.70 -1.28 -7.29
CA LEU A 71 -16.04 -0.19 -8.01
C LEU A 71 -16.96 1.02 -8.24
N ASN A 72 -18.24 0.78 -8.54
CA ASN A 72 -19.22 1.85 -8.72
C ASN A 72 -19.64 2.55 -7.41
N LEU A 73 -19.40 1.96 -6.24
CA LEU A 73 -19.72 2.56 -4.94
C LEU A 73 -18.51 3.25 -4.30
N LEU A 74 -17.29 2.72 -4.50
CA LEU A 74 -16.06 3.35 -4.04
C LEU A 74 -15.76 4.67 -4.78
N SER A 75 -16.18 4.80 -6.05
CA SER A 75 -16.07 6.07 -6.78
C SER A 75 -16.89 7.21 -6.16
N ARG A 76 -18.06 6.89 -5.56
CA ARG A 76 -18.96 7.89 -4.96
C ARG A 76 -18.53 8.33 -3.55
N VAL A 77 -17.78 7.50 -2.83
CA VAL A 77 -17.40 7.76 -1.43
C VAL A 77 -15.93 8.21 -1.30
N TYR A 78 -15.04 7.68 -2.14
CA TYR A 78 -13.60 7.96 -2.10
C TYR A 78 -13.08 8.66 -3.36
N GLY A 79 -13.93 8.92 -4.36
CA GLY A 79 -13.50 9.53 -5.62
C GLY A 79 -12.58 8.63 -6.47
N SER A 80 -12.51 7.33 -6.18
CA SER A 80 -11.60 6.39 -6.84
C SER A 80 -12.33 5.46 -7.81
N ASN A 81 -12.25 5.78 -9.10
CA ASN A 81 -12.54 4.84 -10.19
C ASN A 81 -11.23 4.08 -10.51
N ILE A 82 -11.15 2.76 -10.24
CA ILE A 82 -9.99 1.96 -10.67
C ILE A 82 -10.25 1.44 -12.08
N GLY A 83 -9.66 2.10 -13.07
CA GLY A 83 -9.67 1.63 -14.46
C GLY A 83 -8.44 0.79 -14.80
N TRP A 84 -8.59 -0.17 -15.71
CA TRP A 84 -7.50 -0.92 -16.30
C TRP A 84 -7.64 -0.94 -17.84
N ASN A 85 -6.63 -0.42 -18.53
CA ASN A 85 -6.51 -0.51 -20.00
C ASN A 85 -7.79 -0.08 -20.77
N GLY A 86 -8.32 1.11 -20.46
CA GLY A 86 -9.53 1.64 -21.10
C GLY A 86 -10.86 1.05 -20.60
N SER A 87 -10.81 0.09 -19.67
CA SER A 87 -11.99 -0.42 -18.97
C SER A 87 -12.07 0.14 -17.56
N THR A 88 -13.26 0.50 -17.10
CA THR A 88 -13.56 0.62 -15.66
C THR A 88 -14.17 -0.71 -15.22
N LEU A 89 -13.61 -1.34 -14.18
CA LEU A 89 -14.24 -2.53 -13.58
C LEU A 89 -15.44 -2.14 -12.69
#